data_AF-A0A7Z8QGY7-F1
#
_entry.id   AF-A0A7Z8QGY7-F1
#
_cell.length_a   1.000
_cell.length_b   1.000
_cell.length_c   1.000
_cell.angle_alpha   90.00
_cell.angle_beta   90.00
_cell.angle_gamma   90.00
#
_symmetry.space_group_name_H-M   'P 1'
#
loop_
_entity.id
_entity.type
_entity.pdbx_description
1 polymer ?
#
loop_
_entity_poly.entity_id
_entity_poly.type
_entity_poly.pdbx_seq_one_letter_code
_entity_poly.pdbx_strand_id
1 'polypeptide(L)'
;IYRYGFLAHGKHQAEQYLQSLKEKCQFLATNPKLSHERREFTPPIRINGHKQHLIIYLSNEDSITVVRILHKKMDVLNHLDH
;
A
#
# COMPACT_ATOMS: atom_id res chain seq x y z
N ILE A 1 -0.76 -12.57 11.19
CA ILE A 1 -1.96 -11.77 11.50
C ILE A 1 -1.49 -10.45 12.10
N TYR A 2 -1.59 -9.34 11.36
CA TYR A 2 -0.95 -8.06 11.72
C TYR A 2 -1.78 -7.33 12.78
N ARG A 3 -1.50 -7.62 14.05
CA ARG A 3 -2.18 -7.03 15.20
C ARG A 3 -1.15 -6.30 16.05
N TYR A 4 -1.50 -5.05 16.38
CA TYR A 4 -0.92 -4.22 17.43
C TYR A 4 0.47 -3.60 17.17
N GLY A 5 0.45 -2.37 16.66
CA GLY A 5 1.57 -1.43 16.79
C GLY A 5 1.17 0.06 16.74
N PHE A 6 -0.13 0.38 16.75
CA PHE A 6 -0.59 1.77 16.58
C PHE A 6 -1.36 2.33 17.79
N LEU A 7 -1.81 1.51 18.74
CA LEU A 7 -2.78 1.95 19.75
C LEU A 7 -2.23 2.89 20.84
N ALA A 8 -0.93 3.23 20.86
CA ALA A 8 -0.34 4.01 21.94
C ALA A 8 0.20 5.41 21.57
N HIS A 9 0.37 5.76 20.29
CA HIS A 9 0.95 7.06 19.90
C HIS A 9 -0.10 7.96 19.24
N GLY A 10 -1.03 8.46 20.06
CA GLY A 10 -1.95 9.55 19.70
C GLY A 10 -3.01 9.17 18.68
N LYS A 11 -4.23 8.88 19.15
CA LYS A 11 -5.43 8.63 18.33
C LYS A 11 -5.56 9.58 17.13
N HIS A 12 -5.25 10.86 17.32
CA HIS A 12 -5.32 11.86 16.26
C HIS A 12 -4.28 11.65 15.15
N GLN A 13 -3.02 11.35 15.49
CA GLN A 13 -1.99 11.05 14.50
C GLN A 13 -2.30 9.75 13.76
N ALA A 14 -2.92 8.77 14.44
CA ALA A 14 -3.43 7.54 13.84
C ALA A 14 -4.50 7.79 12.78
N GLU A 15 -5.48 8.61 13.14
CA GLU A 15 -6.60 8.96 12.28
C GLU A 15 -6.13 9.74 11.06
N GLN A 16 -5.27 10.74 11.24
CA GLN A 16 -4.65 11.49 10.14
C GLN A 16 -3.83 10.59 9.22
N TYR A 17 -3.08 9.65 9.80
CA TYR A 17 -2.29 8.70 9.02
C TYR A 17 -3.19 7.80 8.16
N LEU A 18 -4.22 7.21 8.76
CA LEU A 18 -5.20 6.38 8.07
C LEU A 18 -5.94 7.17 6.98
N GLN A 19 -6.31 8.41 7.27
CA GLN A 19 -6.96 9.30 6.31
C GLN A 19 -6.05 9.57 5.11
N SER A 20 -4.76 9.86 5.33
CA SER A 20 -3.80 10.06 4.24
C SER A 20 -3.58 8.79 3.39
N LEU A 21 -3.71 7.60 3.99
CA LEU A 21 -3.67 6.34 3.23
C LEU A 21 -4.92 6.18 2.34
N LYS A 22 -6.11 6.53 2.86
CA LYS A 22 -7.36 6.49 2.06
C LYS A 22 -7.29 7.44 0.88
N GLU A 23 -6.85 8.68 1.11
CA GLU A 23 -6.66 9.68 0.05
C GLU A 23 -5.68 9.19 -1.01
N LYS A 24 -4.60 8.53 -0.59
CA LYS A 24 -3.65 7.93 -1.54
C LYS A 24 -4.29 6.83 -2.37
N CYS A 25 -5.09 5.94 -1.76
CA CYS A 25 -5.81 4.92 -2.51
C CYS A 25 -6.81 5.52 -3.51
N GLN A 26 -7.54 6.57 -3.13
CA GLN A 26 -8.45 7.28 -4.03
C GLN A 26 -7.70 7.93 -5.21
N PHE A 27 -6.56 8.55 -4.93
CA PHE A 27 -5.69 9.12 -5.96
C PHE A 27 -5.14 8.04 -6.92
N LEU A 28 -4.79 6.86 -6.40
CA LEU A 28 -4.39 5.72 -7.23
C LEU A 28 -5.56 5.14 -8.02
N ALA A 29 -6.78 5.20 -7.51
CA ALA A 29 -7.97 4.76 -8.24
C ALA A 29 -8.25 5.66 -9.45
N THR A 30 -7.98 6.97 -9.35
CA THR A 30 -8.10 7.90 -10.48
C THR A 30 -6.88 7.91 -11.39
N ASN A 31 -5.73 7.42 -10.91
CA ASN A 31 -4.47 7.34 -11.66
C ASN A 31 -3.86 5.92 -11.58
N PRO A 32 -4.58 4.87 -12.03
CA PRO A 32 -4.17 3.48 -11.79
C PRO A 32 -2.81 3.14 -12.40
N LYS A 33 -2.45 3.79 -13.51
CA LYS A 33 -1.22 3.56 -14.26
C LYS A 33 0.00 4.33 -13.75
N LEU A 34 -0.13 5.10 -12.66
CA LEU A 34 0.95 5.92 -12.09
C LEU A 34 2.17 5.10 -11.63
N SER A 35 1.94 3.88 -11.15
CA SER A 35 3.01 2.96 -10.74
C SER A 35 3.25 1.95 -11.83
N HIS A 36 4.50 1.55 -12.07
CA HIS A 36 4.81 0.52 -13.06
C HIS A 36 4.10 -0.81 -12.73
N GLU A 37 3.61 -1.46 -13.79
CA GLU A 37 3.10 -2.83 -13.72
C GLU A 37 4.28 -3.79 -13.62
N ARG A 38 4.23 -4.65 -12.62
CA ARG A 38 5.22 -5.68 -12.32
C ARG A 38 4.68 -7.02 -12.79
N ARG A 39 5.11 -7.41 -13.99
CA ARG A 39 4.68 -8.64 -14.68
C ARG A 39 5.41 -9.88 -14.18
N GLU A 40 6.41 -9.71 -13.32
CA GLU A 40 7.03 -10.81 -12.59
C GLU A 40 6.07 -11.49 -11.59
N PHE A 41 4.96 -10.83 -11.24
CA PHE A 41 3.87 -11.41 -10.44
C PHE A 41 2.70 -11.84 -11.32
N THR A 42 2.00 -12.91 -10.92
CA THR A 42 0.77 -13.37 -11.58
C THR A 42 -0.40 -13.35 -10.57
N PRO A 43 -1.46 -12.54 -10.80
CA PRO A 43 -1.59 -11.54 -11.87
C PRO A 43 -0.60 -10.38 -11.72
N PRO A 44 -0.31 -9.60 -12.79
CA PRO A 44 0.57 -8.44 -12.71
C PRO A 44 0.08 -7.43 -11.68
N ILE A 45 0.97 -7.03 -10.77
CA ILE A 45 0.65 -6.09 -9.69
C ILE A 45 1.28 -4.73 -9.92
N ARG A 46 0.78 -3.71 -9.22
CA ARG A 46 1.39 -2.39 -9.11
C ARG A 46 1.70 -2.11 -7.64
N ILE A 47 2.83 -1.47 -7.38
CA ILE A 47 3.29 -1.15 -6.02
C ILE A 47 3.55 0.35 -5.93
N ASN A 48 2.88 1.03 -5.01
CA ASN A 48 3.09 2.46 -4.74
C ASN A 48 3.47 2.71 -3.28
N GLY A 49 4.49 3.53 -3.05
CA GLY A 49 4.90 3.90 -1.69
C GLY A 49 4.11 5.10 -1.16
N HIS A 50 3.63 4.99 0.09
CA HIS A 50 3.06 6.11 0.84
C HIS A 50 3.61 6.13 2.26
N LYS A 51 4.44 7.15 2.57
CA LYS A 51 5.14 7.25 3.85
C LYS A 51 5.86 5.93 4.17
N GLN A 52 5.50 5.30 5.30
CA GLN A 52 6.08 4.05 5.78
C GLN A 52 5.37 2.80 5.23
N HIS A 53 4.40 2.93 4.34
CA HIS A 53 3.66 1.78 3.77
C HIS A 53 3.83 1.66 2.26
N LEU A 54 3.69 0.42 1.77
CA LEU A 54 3.58 0.04 0.37
C LEU A 54 2.14 -0.36 0.11
N ILE A 55 1.53 0.22 -0.92
CA ILE A 55 0.18 -0.10 -1.39
C ILE A 55 0.34 -0.98 -2.63
N ILE A 56 -0.07 -2.24 -2.52
CA ILE A 56 -0.04 -3.22 -3.60
C ILE A 56 -1.46 -3.32 -4.16
N TYR A 57 -1.61 -3.10 -5.45
CA TYR A 57 -2.91 -3.08 -6.09
C TYR A 57 -2.88 -3.65 -7.51
N LEU A 58 -4.04 -4.14 -7.94
CA LEU A 58 -4.34 -4.46 -9.33
C LEU A 58 -5.10 -3.28 -9.95
N SER A 59 -4.85 -3.00 -11.22
CA SER A 59 -5.61 -2.01 -11.98
C SER A 59 -6.56 -2.72 -12.96
N ASN A 60 -7.84 -2.40 -12.89
CA ASN A 60 -8.86 -2.74 -13.87
C ASN A 60 -9.20 -1.51 -14.72
N GLU A 61 -10.17 -1.62 -15.64
CA GLU A 61 -10.56 -0.52 -16.53
C GLU A 61 -11.01 0.73 -15.75
N ASP A 62 -11.88 0.56 -14.75
CA ASP A 62 -12.51 1.69 -14.02
C ASP A 62 -12.14 1.78 -12.55
N SER A 63 -11.29 0.87 -12.04
CA SER A 63 -10.98 0.81 -10.60
C SER A 63 -9.65 0.16 -10.31
N ILE A 64 -9.20 0.30 -9.06
CA ILE A 64 -8.12 -0.51 -8.51
C ILE A 64 -8.66 -1.46 -7.46
N THR A 65 -8.03 -2.62 -7.33
CA THR A 65 -8.22 -3.52 -6.19
C THR A 65 -6.96 -3.50 -5.34
N VAL A 66 -7.06 -2.94 -4.13
CA VAL A 66 -5.94 -2.95 -3.17
C VAL A 66 -5.84 -4.36 -2.58
N VAL A 67 -4.77 -5.08 -2.93
CA VAL A 67 -4.53 -6.46 -2.51
C VAL A 67 -3.93 -6.50 -1.10
N ARG A 68 -2.95 -5.63 -0.84
CA ARG A 68 -2.23 -5.51 0.43
C ARG A 68 -1.75 -4.09 0.67
N ILE A 69 -1.65 -3.73 1.95
CA ILE A 69 -0.89 -2.57 2.41
C ILE A 69 0.14 -3.10 3.42
N LEU A 70 1.42 -2.92 3.11
CA LEU A 70 2.54 -3.48 3.89
C LEU A 70 3.38 -2.36 4.47
N HIS A 71 4.00 -2.58 5.64
CA HIS A 71 4.90 -1.60 6.24
C HIS A 71 6.32 -1.75 5.67
N LYS A 72 6.87 -0.69 5.06
CA LYS A 72 8.19 -0.69 4.38
C LYS A 72 9.31 -1.30 5.22
N LYS A 73 9.35 -0.99 6.52
CA LYS A 73 10.40 -1.50 7.41
C LYS A 73 10.38 -3.02 7.62
N MET A 74 9.22 -3.66 7.51
CA MET A 74 9.17 -5.12 7.59
C MET A 74 9.41 -5.80 6.25
N ASP A 75 8.94 -5.19 5.16
CA ASP A 75 9.05 -5.79 3.83
C ASP A 75 10.48 -5.79 3.29
N VAL A 76 11.28 -4.75 3.59
CA VAL A 76 12.71 -4.75 3.20
C VAL A 76 13.47 -5.91 3.84
N LEU A 77 13.07 -6.34 5.04
CA LEU A 77 13.73 -7.44 5.75
C LEU A 77 13.25 -8.83 5.31
N ASN A 78 12.05 -8.96 4.73
CA ASN A 78 11.51 -10.24 4.26
C ASN A 78 11.70 -10.48 2.75
N HIS A 79 12.33 -9.55 2.03
CA HIS A 79 12.51 -9.65 0.57
C HIS A 79 13.97 -9.48 0.11
N LEU A 80 14.93 -9.57 1.03
CA LEU A 80 16.38 -9.59 0.74
C LEU A 80 17.01 -10.98 0.80
N ASP A 81 16.23 -12.04 1.06
CA ASP A 81 16.70 -13.42 1.00
C ASP A 81 16.19 -14.08 -0.30
N HIS A 82 16.85 -13.75 -1.42
CA HIS A 82 16.94 -14.59 -2.60
C HIS A 82 18.40 -14.72 -3.02
#